data_AF-A0A060BTW6-F1
#
_entry.id   AF-A0A060BTW6-F1
#
_cell.length_a   1.000
_cell.length_b   1.000
_cell.length_c   1.000
_cell.angle_alpha   90.00
_cell.angle_beta   90.00
_cell.angle_gamma   90.00
#
_symmetry.space_group_name_H-M   'P 1'
#
loop_
_entity.id
_entity.type
_entity.pdbx_description
1 polymer ?
#
loop_
_entity_poly.entity_id
_entity_poly.type
_entity_poly.pdbx_seq_one_letter_code
_entity_poly.pdbx_strand_id
1 'polypeptide(L)' 'MIAWALLRAQQQWQDSAYGTASDAITSALLKFTVVTFAGRQVMLPGAKGFYFNDHLNLNPSYFIFPAWQAFAA' A
#
# COMPACT_ATOMS: atom_id res chain seq x y z
N MET A 1 -5.03 4.27 -2.55
CA MET A 1 -5.78 5.55 -2.57
C MET A 1 -6.50 5.84 -1.26
N ILE A 2 -7.34 4.94 -0.75
CA ILE A 2 -8.12 5.16 0.49
C ILE A 2 -7.23 5.54 1.69
N ALA A 3 -6.21 4.73 2.00
CA ALA A 3 -5.26 5.02 3.08
C ALA A 3 -4.59 6.40 2.93
N TRP A 4 -4.17 6.74 1.70
CA TRP A 4 -3.52 8.03 1.46
C TRP A 4 -4.47 9.22 1.64
N ALA A 5 -5.74 9.07 1.22
CA ALA A 5 -6.76 10.08 1.47
C ALA A 5 -7.01 10.27 2.98
N LEU A 6 -7.04 9.17 3.75
CA LEU A 6 -7.20 9.22 5.22
C LEU A 6 -6.00 9.90 5.89
N LEU A 7 -4.77 9.58 5.47
CA LEU A 7 -3.58 10.27 5.98
C LEU A 7 -3.63 11.78 5.72
N ARG A 8 -4.03 12.18 4.51
CA ARG A 8 -4.24 13.60 4.17
C ARG A 8 -5.37 14.23 4.98
N ALA A 9 -6.44 13.49 5.26
CA ALA A 9 -7.56 13.93 6.08
C ALA A 9 -7.13 14.22 7.53
N GLN A 10 -6.25 13.39 8.12
CA GLN A 10 -5.66 13.68 9.44
C GLN A 10 -4.96 15.05 9.43
N GLN A 11 -4.14 15.31 8.41
CA GLN A 11 -3.40 16.58 8.31
C GLN A 11 -4.34 17.77 8.07
N GLN A 12 -5.35 17.59 7.23
CA GLN A 12 -6.28 18.65 6.86
C GLN A 12 -7.26 19.02 7.98
N TRP A 13 -7.77 18.02 8.70
CA TRP A 13 -8.83 18.20 9.69
C TRP A 13 -8.36 18.02 11.13
N GLN A 14 -7.09 17.72 11.35
CA GLN A 14 -6.46 17.56 12.67
C GLN A 14 -7.16 16.50 13.54
N ASP A 15 -7.71 15.48 12.91
CA ASP A 15 -8.36 14.35 13.57
C ASP A 15 -7.52 13.08 13.42
N SER A 16 -6.98 12.61 14.55
CA SER A 16 -6.14 11.42 14.65
C SER A 16 -6.83 10.12 14.22
N ALA A 17 -8.17 10.05 14.25
CA ALA A 17 -8.90 8.84 13.85
C ALA A 17 -8.65 8.46 12.39
N TYR A 18 -8.49 9.46 11.51
CA TYR A 18 -8.13 9.22 10.11
C TYR A 18 -6.72 8.63 9.96
N GLY A 19 -5.78 9.07 10.80
CA GLY A 19 -4.43 8.51 10.90
C GLY A 19 -4.44 7.04 11.25
N THR A 20 -5.09 6.71 12.36
CA THR A 20 -5.21 5.32 12.83
C THR A 20 -5.86 4.43 11.77
N ALA A 21 -6.89 4.93 11.07
CA ALA A 21 -7.52 4.19 9.97
C ALA A 21 -6.57 4.03 8.76
N SER A 22 -5.80 5.05 8.42
CA SER A 22 -4.75 4.97 7.39
C SER A 22 -3.73 3.90 7.74
N ASP A 23 -3.19 3.92 8.96
CA ASP A 23 -2.16 3.00 9.44
C ASP A 23 -2.60 1.54 9.44
N ALA A 24 -3.87 1.29 9.81
CA ALA A 24 -4.44 -0.05 9.75
C ALA A 24 -4.46 -0.58 8.30
N ILE A 25 -4.81 0.26 7.33
CA ILE A 25 -4.89 -0.14 5.91
C ILE A 25 -3.50 -0.30 5.30
N THR A 26 -2.56 0.61 5.59
CA THR A 26 -1.17 0.51 5.07
C THR A 26 -0.48 -0.73 5.61
N SER A 27 -0.65 -1.03 6.91
CA SER A 27 -0.13 -2.25 7.53
C SER A 27 -0.71 -3.51 6.89
N ALA A 28 -2.02 -3.52 6.60
CA ALA A 28 -2.66 -4.63 5.90
C ALA A 28 -2.15 -4.78 4.45
N LEU A 29 -1.94 -3.68 3.72
CA LEU A 29 -1.35 -3.71 2.38
C LEU A 29 0.04 -4.33 2.40
N LEU A 30 0.93 -3.88 3.28
CA LEU A 30 2.27 -4.45 3.42
C LEU A 30 2.21 -5.95 3.75
N LYS A 31 1.34 -6.34 4.69
CA LYS A 31 1.21 -7.73 5.14
C LYS A 31 0.67 -8.68 4.07
N PHE A 32 -0.29 -8.23 3.26
CA PHE A 32 -1.05 -9.12 2.39
C PHE A 32 -0.77 -8.97 0.90
N THR A 33 -0.15 -7.87 0.46
CA THR A 33 0.12 -7.63 -0.96
C THR A 33 1.58 -7.39 -1.30
N VAL A 34 2.47 -7.13 -0.33
CA VAL A 34 3.90 -6.99 -0.61
C VAL A 34 4.60 -8.33 -0.41
N VAL A 35 5.35 -8.75 -1.43
CA VAL A 35 6.09 -10.02 -1.46
C VAL A 35 7.55 -9.78 -1.87
N THR A 36 8.42 -10.72 -1.51
CA THR A 36 9.79 -10.76 -2.04
C THR A 36 9.84 -11.63 -3.29
N PHE A 37 10.23 -11.06 -4.43
CA PHE A 37 10.36 -11.76 -5.70
C PHE A 37 11.55 -11.19 -6.48
N ALA A 38 12.36 -12.06 -7.09
CA ALA A 38 13.58 -11.67 -7.83
C ALA A 38 14.50 -10.71 -7.02
N GLY A 39 14.62 -10.95 -5.70
CA GLY A 39 15.46 -10.14 -4.80
C GLY A 39 14.92 -8.74 -4.47
N ARG A 40 13.66 -8.44 -4.78
CA ARG A 40 13.03 -7.12 -4.54
C ARG A 40 11.70 -7.27 -3.79
N GLN A 41 11.33 -6.23 -3.04
CA GLN A 41 9.96 -6.09 -2.53
C GLN A 41 9.05 -5.57 -3.65
N VAL A 42 7.94 -6.27 -3.89
CA VAL A 42 7.01 -5.94 -4.97
C VAL A 42 5.58 -5.98 -4.43
N MET A 43 4.80 -4.95 -4.74
CA MET A 43 3.38 -4.89 -4.41
C MET A 43 2.55 -5.59 -5.50
N LEU A 44 1.79 -6.61 -5.10
CA LEU A 44 0.81 -7.28 -5.94
C LEU A 44 -0.43 -6.40 -6.15
N PRO A 45 -1.12 -6.50 -7.31
CA PRO A 45 -2.38 -5.80 -7.53
C PRO A 45 -3.50 -6.18 -6.55
N GLY A 46 -3.40 -7.35 -5.91
CA GLY A 46 -4.32 -7.83 -4.88
C GLY A 46 -3.75 -9.05 -4.14
N ALA A 47 -4.38 -9.43 -3.03
CA ALA A 47 -3.87 -10.48 -2.13
C ALA A 47 -3.90 -11.90 -2.73
N LYS A 48 -4.65 -12.13 -3.81
CA LYS A 48 -4.80 -13.44 -4.46
C LYS A 48 -4.86 -13.27 -5.97
N GLY A 49 -4.38 -14.27 -6.71
CA GLY A 49 -4.52 -14.33 -8.18
C GLY A 49 -3.43 -13.63 -9.00
N PHE A 50 -2.38 -13.10 -8.35
CA PHE A 50 -1.30 -12.37 -9.01
C PHE A 50 0.10 -12.94 -8.78
N TYR A 51 0.20 -13.97 -7.94
CA TYR A 51 1.44 -14.67 -7.64
C TYR A 51 1.36 -16.08 -8.23
N PHE A 52 2.29 -16.40 -9.14
CA PHE A 52 2.42 -17.71 -9.77
C PHE A 52 3.78 -18.33 -9.45
N ASN A 53 4.02 -19.56 -9.91
CA ASN A 53 5.20 -20.33 -9.53
C ASN A 53 6.52 -19.66 -9.95
N ASP A 54 6.54 -19.03 -11.12
CA ASP A 54 7.74 -18.48 -11.78
C ASP A 54 7.60 -17.02 -12.21
N HIS A 55 6.42 -16.40 -12.03
CA HIS A 55 6.16 -15.02 -12.43
C HIS A 55 5.12 -14.34 -11.53
N LEU A 56 5.08 -13.01 -11.62
CA LEU A 56 4.06 -12.17 -11.01
C LEU A 56 3.31 -11.41 -12.10
N ASN A 57 1.98 -11.35 -11.99
CA ASN A 57 1.18 -10.44 -12.79
C ASN A 57 1.05 -9.11 -12.05
N LEU A 58 1.78 -8.10 -12.52
CA LEU A 58 1.84 -6.79 -11.90
C LEU A 58 1.05 -5.77 -12.70
N ASN A 59 0.60 -4.73 -12.02
CA ASN A 59 0.05 -3.54 -12.64
C ASN A 59 0.86 -2.31 -12.18
N PRO A 60 1.81 -1.81 -12.99
CA PRO A 60 2.65 -0.67 -12.62
C PRO A 60 1.86 0.60 -12.28
N SER A 61 0.63 0.76 -12.79
CA SER A 61 -0.22 1.91 -12.45
C SER A 61 -0.64 1.93 -10.97
N TYR A 62 -0.51 0.80 -10.25
CA TYR A 62 -0.79 0.72 -8.81
C TYR A 62 0.42 1.14 -7.96
N PHE A 63 1.57 1.43 -8.58
CA PHE A 63 2.75 1.95 -7.89
C PHE A 63 2.60 3.45 -7.68
N ILE A 64 1.76 3.80 -6.72
CA ILE A 64 1.42 5.18 -6.39
C ILE A 64 2.53 5.77 -5.52
N PHE A 65 3.65 6.12 -6.13
CA PHE A 65 4.86 6.58 -5.43
C PHE A 65 4.63 7.74 -4.45
N PRO A 66 3.82 8.78 -4.76
CA PRO A 66 3.55 9.84 -3.80
C PRO A 66 2.86 9.35 -2.52
N ALA A 67 1.98 8.35 -2.64
CA ALA A 67 1.34 7.75 -1.48
C ALA A 67 2.35 6.95 -0.66
N TRP A 68 3.24 6.19 -1.30
CA TRP A 68 4.28 5.42 -0.60
C TRP A 68 5.27 6.32 0.15
N GLN A 69 5.67 7.44 -0.45
CA GLN A 69 6.49 8.45 0.22
C GLN A 69 5.77 9.03 1.43
N ALA A 70 4.47 9.33 1.31
CA ALA A 70 3.69 9.85 2.42
C ALA A 70 3.55 8.84 3.58
N PHE A 71 3.49 7.53 3.29
CA PHE A 71 3.45 6.49 4.31
C PHE A 71 4.79 6.22 5.00
N ALA A 72 5.90 6.65 4.41
CA ALA A 72 7.25 6.45 4.94
C ALA A 72 7.76 7.63 5.78
N ALA A 73 7.05 8.76 5.75
CA ALA A 73 7.35 9.97 6.52
C ALA A 73 6.93 9.84 7.98
#